data_AF-A0A7W8JVF9-F1
#
_entry.id   AF-A0A7W8JVF9-F1
#
_cell.length_a   1.000
_cell.length_b   1.000
_cell.length_c   1.000
_cell.angle_alpha   90.00
_cell.angle_beta   90.00
_cell.angle_gamma   90.00
#
_symmetry.space_group_name_H-M   'P 1'
#
loop_
_entity.id
_entity.type
_entity.pdbx_description
1 polymer ?
#
loop_
_entity_poly.entity_id
_entity_poly.type
_entity_poly.pdbx_seq_one_letter_code
_entity_poly.pdbx_strand_id
1 'polypeptide(L)' 'MLMSRQEANLAILERLLEAVEAEPNQQFGQLLWNFGVLMPAEEGGIKDPYEDESIAILKRMEKRIEELKKWRYDKK' A
#
# COMPACT_ATOMS: atom_id res chain seq x y z
N MET A 1 -14.39 -18.03 -0.32
CA MET A 1 -13.70 -18.06 -1.62
C MET A 1 -12.32 -17.48 -1.44
N LEU A 2 -11.30 -18.08 -2.05
CA LEU A 2 -9.98 -17.45 -2.16
C LEU A 2 -10.12 -16.27 -3.13
N MET A 3 -9.67 -15.08 -2.74
CA MET A 3 -9.61 -13.93 -3.64
C MET A 3 -8.62 -14.22 -4.79
N SER A 4 -8.98 -13.85 -6.01
CA SER A 4 -8.10 -13.97 -7.18
C SER A 4 -7.05 -12.86 -7.22
N ARG A 5 -6.00 -13.06 -8.04
CA ARG A 5 -4.95 -12.04 -8.26
C ARG A 5 -5.54 -10.75 -8.83
N GLN A 6 -6.50 -10.85 -9.75
CA GLN A 6 -7.16 -9.71 -10.39
C GLN A 6 -8.00 -8.90 -9.39
N GLU A 7 -8.77 -9.58 -8.54
CA GLU A 7 -9.54 -8.91 -7.48
C GLU A 7 -8.62 -8.20 -6.48
N ALA A 8 -7.50 -8.83 -6.12
CA ALA A 8 -6.51 -8.21 -5.24
C ALA A 8 -5.88 -6.95 -5.88
N ASN A 9 -5.53 -7.02 -7.17
CA ASN A 9 -5.01 -5.87 -7.90
C ASN A 9 -6.03 -4.73 -7.99
N LEU A 10 -7.30 -5.05 -8.27
CA LEU A 10 -8.36 -4.04 -8.31
C LEU A 10 -8.50 -3.34 -6.95
N ALA A 11 -8.55 -4.11 -5.86
CA ALA A 11 -8.63 -3.56 -4.51
C ALA A 11 -7.43 -2.67 -4.15
N ILE A 12 -6.22 -3.03 -4.58
CA ILE A 12 -5.02 -2.19 -4.39
C ILE A 12 -5.19 -0.86 -5.14
N LEU A 13 -5.62 -0.91 -6.41
CA LEU A 13 -5.79 0.29 -7.23
C LEU A 13 -6.86 1.23 -6.68
N GLU A 14 -8.00 0.70 -6.23
CA GLU A 14 -9.07 1.48 -5.60
C GLU A 14 -8.56 2.21 -4.35
N ARG A 15 -7.80 1.53 -3.49
CA ARG A 15 -7.23 2.14 -2.28
C ARG A 15 -6.15 3.18 -2.59
N LEU A 16 -5.36 2.98 -3.64
CA LEU A 16 -4.39 3.98 -4.08
C LEU A 16 -5.08 5.22 -4.65
N LEU A 17 -6.17 5.04 -5.38
CA LEU A 17 -6.98 6.16 -5.90
C LEU A 17 -7.53 7.01 -4.74
N GLU A 18 -8.18 6.38 -3.75
CA GLU A 18 -8.67 7.07 -2.55
C GLU A 18 -7.56 7.86 -1.84
N ALA A 19 -6.36 7.29 -1.77
CA ALA A 19 -5.25 7.92 -1.09
C ALA A 19 -4.65 9.10 -1.87
N VAL A 20 -4.56 9.01 -3.20
CA VAL A 20 -4.13 10.13 -4.05
C VAL A 20 -5.08 11.31 -3.91
N GLU A 21 -6.39 11.05 -3.86
CA GLU A 21 -7.40 12.10 -3.67
C GLU A 21 -7.34 12.71 -2.27
N ALA A 22 -7.12 11.90 -1.22
CA ALA A 22 -7.05 12.36 0.15
C ALA A 22 -5.77 13.14 0.48
N GLU A 23 -4.65 12.84 -0.21
CA GLU A 23 -3.33 13.42 0.08
C GLU A 23 -2.65 13.96 -1.18
N PRO A 24 -3.22 15.00 -1.83
CA PRO A 24 -2.74 15.51 -3.12
C PRO A 24 -1.33 16.11 -3.07
N ASN A 25 -0.82 16.39 -1.87
CA ASN A 25 0.52 16.94 -1.65
C ASN A 25 1.61 15.85 -1.62
N GLN A 26 1.24 14.57 -1.49
CA GLN A 26 2.22 13.49 -1.54
C GLN A 26 2.60 13.17 -2.98
N GLN A 27 3.90 13.00 -3.23
CA GLN A 27 4.36 12.44 -4.51
C GLN A 27 3.90 10.98 -4.63
N PHE A 28 3.54 10.55 -5.84
CA PHE A 28 2.98 9.21 -6.05
C PHE A 28 3.88 8.08 -5.52
N GLY A 29 5.20 8.15 -5.73
CA GLY A 29 6.15 7.17 -5.20
C GLY A 29 6.18 7.10 -3.66
N GLN A 30 6.06 8.25 -2.99
CA GLN A 30 5.96 8.32 -1.53
C GLN A 30 4.67 7.65 -1.05
N LEU A 31 3.58 7.81 -1.79
CA LEU A 31 2.30 7.21 -1.49
C LEU A 31 2.40 5.67 -1.59
N LEU A 32 2.95 5.15 -2.69
CA LEU A 32 3.17 3.71 -2.85
C LEU A 32 4.04 3.12 -1.72
N TRP A 33 5.05 3.85 -1.26
CA TRP A 33 5.89 3.46 -0.14
C TRP A 33 5.13 3.45 1.19
N ASN A 34 4.37 4.52 1.47
CA ASN A 34 3.62 4.69 2.71
C ASN A 34 2.59 3.57 2.89
N PHE A 35 1.94 3.18 1.79
CA PHE A 35 0.95 2.10 1.75
C PHE A 35 1.56 0.71 1.59
N GLY A 36 2.89 0.59 1.56
CA GLY A 36 3.58 -0.70 1.50
C GLY A 36 3.43 -1.43 0.18
N VAL A 37 3.11 -0.74 -0.91
CA VAL A 37 3.17 -1.33 -2.26
C VAL A 37 4.63 -1.51 -2.66
N LEU A 38 5.45 -0.49 -2.42
CA LEU A 38 6.90 -0.56 -2.55
C LEU A 38 7.54 -0.93 -1.20
N MET A 39 8.53 -1.80 -1.26
CA MET A 39 9.26 -2.29 -0.08
C MET A 39 10.76 -2.05 -0.26
N PRO A 40 11.51 -1.77 0.81
CA PRO A 40 12.98 -1.74 0.73
C PRO A 40 13.51 -3.11 0.34
N ALA A 41 14.51 -3.13 -0.55
CA ALA A 41 15.36 -4.30 -0.73
C ALA A 41 16.41 -4.40 0.39
N GLU A 42 16.90 -5.61 0.69
CA GLU A 42 17.91 -5.83 1.74
C GLU A 42 19.22 -5.06 1.46
N GLU A 43 19.58 -4.92 0.19
CA GLU A 43 20.80 -4.27 -0.29
C GLU A 43 20.69 -2.74 -0.38
N GLY A 44 19.54 -2.18 0.00
CA GLY A 44 19.16 -0.81 -0.30
C GLY A 44 18.47 -0.70 -1.66
N GLY A 45 17.60 0.31 -1.81
CA GLY A 45 16.72 0.45 -2.97
C GLY A 45 15.33 -0.13 -2.76
N ILE A 46 14.62 -0.38 -3.85
CA ILE A 46 13.22 -0.81 -3.85
C ILE A 46 13.14 -2.20 -4.46
N LYS A 47 12.51 -3.15 -3.76
CA LYS A 47 12.22 -4.49 -4.28
C LYS A 47 11.29 -4.37 -5.50
N ASP A 48 11.49 -5.19 -6.52
CA ASP A 48 10.56 -5.27 -7.64
C ASP A 48 9.17 -5.68 -7.12
N PRO A 49 8.14 -4.82 -7.23
CA PRO A 49 6.80 -5.12 -6.75
C PRO A 49 6.13 -6.27 -7.50
N TYR A 50 6.65 -6.65 -8.68
CA TYR A 50 6.12 -7.78 -9.46
C TYR A 50 6.45 -9.14 -8.86
N GLU A 51 7.48 -9.22 -8.01
CA GLU A 51 7.89 -10.46 -7.32
C GLU A 51 6.92 -10.85 -6.20
N ASP A 52 6.16 -9.90 -5.65
CA ASP A 52 5.19 -10.18 -4.60
C ASP A 52 3.83 -10.60 -5.21
N GLU A 53 3.18 -11.58 -4.59
CA GLU A 53 1.80 -11.92 -4.92
C GLU A 53 0.84 -10.78 -4.54
N SER A 54 -0.09 -10.44 -5.42
CA SER A 54 -1.04 -9.32 -5.23
C SER A 54 -1.82 -9.42 -3.90
N ILE A 55 -2.17 -10.63 -3.47
CA ILE A 55 -2.87 -10.85 -2.20
C ILE A 55 -1.96 -10.49 -1.00
N ALA A 56 -0.66 -10.75 -1.09
CA ALA A 56 0.29 -10.40 -0.04
C ALA A 56 0.49 -8.88 0.04
N ILE A 57 0.57 -8.21 -1.12
CA ILE A 57 0.62 -6.74 -1.20
C ILE A 57 -0.62 -6.13 -0.56
N LEU A 58 -1.82 -6.62 -0.90
CA LEU A 58 -3.08 -6.12 -0.35
C LEU A 58 -3.14 -6.25 1.19
N LYS A 59 -2.81 -7.43 1.73
CA LYS A 59 -2.79 -7.65 3.19
C LYS A 59 -1.84 -6.69 3.91
N ARG A 60 -0.67 -6.45 3.31
CA ARG A 60 0.33 -5.52 3.85
C ARG A 60 -0.19 -4.07 3.81
N MET A 61 -0.84 -3.69 2.72
CA MET A 61 -1.48 -2.40 2.57
C MET A 61 -2.56 -2.17 3.62
N GLU A 62 -3.45 -3.15 3.84
CA GLU A 62 -4.50 -3.07 4.85
C GLU A 62 -3.92 -2.87 6.26
N LYS A 63 -2.87 -3.62 6.61
CA LYS A 63 -2.18 -3.47 7.89
C LYS A 63 -1.61 -2.06 8.06
N ARG A 64 -0.93 -1.54 7.04
CA ARG A 64 -0.35 -0.18 7.06
C ARG A 64 -1.41 0.91 7.18
N ILE A 65 -2.54 0.76 6.50
CA ILE A 65 -3.67 1.68 6.63
C ILE A 65 -4.19 1.71 8.07
N GLU A 66 -4.31 0.54 8.70
CA GLU A 66 -4.77 0.45 10.10
C GLU A 66 -3.77 1.11 11.07
N GLU A 67 -2.47 0.89 10.87
CA GLU A 67 -1.40 1.53 11.63
C GLU A 67 -1.42 3.06 11.49
N LEU A 68 -1.58 3.57 10.27
CA LEU A 68 -1.68 5.00 9.98
C LEU A 68 -2.92 5.63 10.63
N LYS A 69 -4.07 4.94 10.63
CA LYS A 69 -5.30 5.39 11.29
C LYS A 69 -5.11 5.49 12.80
N LYS A 70 -4.48 4.49 13.43
CA LYS A 70 -4.16 4.49 14.87
C LYS A 70 -3.23 5.65 15.23
N TRP A 71 -2.14 5.82 14.49
CA TRP A 71 -1.20 6.93 14.71
C TRP A 71 -1.84 8.32 14.60
N ARG A 72 -2.79 8.51 13.67
CA ARG A 72 -3.55 9.76 13.54
C ARG A 72 -4.52 10.00 14.70
N TYR A 73 -5.07 8.94 15.27
CA TYR A 73 -5.93 9.02 16.44
C TYR A 73 -5.14 9.39 17.69
N ASP A 74 -4.01 8.73 17.93
CA ASP A 74 -3.18 8.95 19.13
C ASP A 74 -2.51 10.34 19.17
N LYS A 75 -2.47 11.05 18.03
CA LYS A 75 -1.92 12.40 17.90
C LYS A 75 -2.96 13.52 17.97
N LYS A 76 -4.25 13.19 18.09
CA LYS A 76 -5.33 14.17 18.32
C LYS A 76 -5.60 14.34 19.81
#